data_AF-A0AA35JX39-F1
#
_entry.id   AF-A0AA35JX39-F1
#
_cell.length_a   1.000
_cell.length_b   1.000
_cell.length_c   1.000
_cell.angle_alpha   90.00
_cell.angle_beta   90.00
_cell.angle_gamma   90.00
#
_symmetry.space_group_name_H-M   'P 1'
#
loop_
_entity.id
_entity.type
_entity.pdbx_description
1 polymer ?
#
loop_
_entity_poly.entity_id
_entity_poly.type
_entity_poly.pdbx_seq_one_letter_code
_entity_poly.pdbx_strand_id
1 'polypeptide(L)'
;MKPGSFFLLTLMVFFLYSGAATEAINERMSASYLFLCYFSLEYCRGYPKGACTKEFNPHCGSDGITYDNKCIFCNAYIASGRVLRLKHLGKC
;
A
#
# COMPACT_ATOMS: atom_id res chain seq x y z
N MET A 1 -44.77 -23.95 13.39
CA MET A 1 -43.54 -23.23 13.00
C MET A 1 -43.78 -21.74 13.18
N LYS A 2 -43.01 -21.06 14.04
CA LYS A 2 -43.23 -19.64 14.38
C LYS A 2 -42.54 -18.75 13.33
N PRO A 3 -43.24 -17.82 12.66
CA PRO A 3 -42.71 -17.04 11.54
C PRO A 3 -41.56 -16.07 11.89
N GLY A 4 -41.29 -15.85 13.19
CA GLY A 4 -40.17 -15.00 13.64
C GLY A 4 -38.78 -15.62 13.49
N SER A 5 -38.67 -16.94 13.33
CA SER A 5 -37.35 -17.61 13.27
C SER A 5 -36.62 -17.34 11.94
N PHE A 6 -37.36 -17.18 10.84
CA PHE A 6 -36.78 -16.93 9.52
C PHE A 6 -36.25 -15.50 9.41
N PHE A 7 -36.94 -14.53 10.01
CA PHE A 7 -36.56 -13.13 9.97
C PHE A 7 -35.27 -12.84 10.77
N LEU A 8 -35.06 -13.57 11.88
CA LEU A 8 -33.83 -13.46 12.65
C LEU A 8 -32.62 -14.05 11.91
N LEU A 9 -32.82 -15.16 11.19
CA LEU A 9 -31.77 -15.78 10.39
C LEU A 9 -31.37 -14.88 9.20
N THR A 10 -32.33 -14.25 8.52
CA THR A 10 -32.02 -13.33 7.42
C THR A 10 -31.30 -12.07 7.90
N LEU A 11 -31.68 -11.51 9.06
CA LEU A 11 -30.98 -10.39 9.68
C LEU A 11 -29.52 -10.74 10.04
N MET A 12 -29.27 -11.90 10.64
CA MET A 12 -27.90 -12.33 10.97
C MET A 12 -27.04 -12.52 9.71
N VAL A 13 -27.61 -13.06 8.63
CA VAL A 13 -26.92 -13.20 7.35
C VAL A 13 -26.63 -11.83 6.72
N PHE A 14 -27.53 -10.85 6.86
CA PHE A 14 -27.27 -9.47 6.43
C PHE A 14 -26.09 -8.85 7.17
N PHE A 15 -26.00 -8.98 8.49
CA PHE A 15 -24.87 -8.44 9.27
C PHE A 15 -23.54 -9.12 8.95
N LEU A 16 -23.56 -10.41 8.58
CA LEU A 16 -22.38 -11.15 8.13
C LEU A 16 -21.98 -10.78 6.69
N TYR A 17 -22.93 -10.49 5.80
CA TYR A 17 -22.67 -10.09 4.41
C TYR A 17 -22.24 -8.63 4.27
N SER A 18 -22.71 -7.74 5.15
CA SER A 18 -22.28 -6.35 5.23
C SER A 18 -20.89 -6.16 5.85
N GLY A 19 -20.20 -7.23 6.25
CA GLY A 19 -18.80 -7.15 6.68
C GLY A 19 -18.58 -6.31 7.95
N ALA A 20 -19.56 -6.19 8.84
CA ALA A 20 -19.41 -5.46 10.11
C ALA A 20 -18.45 -6.15 11.12
N ALA A 21 -17.65 -7.12 10.67
CA ALA A 21 -16.72 -7.89 11.49
C ALA A 21 -15.33 -8.07 10.85
N THR A 22 -14.93 -7.25 9.87
CA THR A 22 -13.52 -7.18 9.45
C THR A 22 -13.14 -5.78 9.01
N GLU A 23 -12.78 -4.92 9.97
CA GLU A 23 -11.63 -4.02 9.82
C GLU A 23 -10.93 -3.92 11.19
N ALA A 24 -9.99 -4.85 11.39
CA ALA A 24 -8.89 -4.64 12.31
C ALA A 24 -8.08 -3.41 11.86
N ILE A 25 -7.35 -2.79 12.81
CA ILE A 25 -6.33 -1.73 12.66
C ILE A 25 -6.78 -0.31 12.23
N ASN A 26 -7.23 0.46 13.23
CA ASN A 26 -6.91 1.89 13.44
C ASN A 26 -7.17 2.89 12.28
N GLU A 27 -8.40 3.40 12.27
CA GLU A 27 -8.97 4.53 11.52
C GLU A 27 -8.30 5.92 11.78
N ARG A 28 -6.95 6.00 11.79
CA ARG A 28 -6.24 7.29 11.65
C ARG A 28 -4.83 7.17 11.09
N MET A 29 -4.66 6.36 10.05
CA MET A 29 -3.55 6.51 9.10
C MET A 29 -4.17 6.42 7.71
N SER A 30 -4.37 7.58 7.06
CA SER A 30 -5.15 7.73 5.82
C SER A 30 -4.93 6.57 4.84
N ALA A 31 -6.01 5.96 4.34
CA ALA A 31 -5.96 4.84 3.39
C ALA A 31 -5.05 5.10 2.17
N SER A 32 -4.88 6.36 1.76
CA SER A 32 -3.89 6.80 0.75
C SER A 32 -2.44 6.48 1.13
N TYR A 33 -2.04 6.72 2.38
CA TYR A 33 -0.69 6.46 2.88
C TYR A 33 -0.43 4.96 3.05
N LEU A 34 -1.43 4.19 3.47
CA LEU A 34 -1.31 2.73 3.54
C LEU A 34 -1.19 2.12 2.14
N PHE A 35 -1.97 2.61 1.19
CA PHE A 35 -1.87 2.21 -0.22
C PHE A 35 -0.49 2.53 -0.81
N LEU A 36 0.04 3.74 -0.60
CA LEU A 36 1.40 4.12 -1.04
C LEU A 36 2.50 3.32 -0.31
N CYS A 37 2.25 2.93 0.94
CA CYS A 37 3.15 2.08 1.69
C CYS A 37 3.22 0.68 1.11
N TYR A 38 2.07 0.04 0.91
CA TYR A 38 1.96 -1.28 0.30
C TYR A 38 2.52 -1.27 -1.13
N PHE A 39 2.19 -0.24 -1.91
CA PHE A 39 2.73 -0.04 -3.24
C PHE A 39 4.26 0.04 -3.23
N SER A 40 4.88 0.84 -2.35
CA SER A 40 6.34 0.96 -2.31
C SER A 40 7.01 -0.35 -1.83
N LEU A 41 6.37 -1.08 -0.91
CA LEU A 41 6.82 -2.39 -0.45
C LEU A 41 6.82 -3.43 -1.58
N GLU A 42 5.73 -3.50 -2.35
CA GLU A 42 5.60 -4.42 -3.48
C GLU A 42 6.49 -4.00 -4.66
N TYR A 43 6.52 -2.71 -4.98
CA TYR A 43 7.32 -2.15 -6.07
C TYR A 43 8.82 -2.41 -5.85
N CYS A 44 9.27 -2.26 -4.60
CA CYS A 44 10.65 -2.51 -4.19
C CYS A 44 10.88 -3.91 -3.60
N ARG A 45 10.01 -4.87 -3.92
CA ARG A 45 10.25 -6.27 -3.59
C ARG A 45 11.56 -6.76 -4.25
N GLY A 46 12.42 -7.38 -3.46
CA GLY A 46 13.72 -7.91 -3.93
C GLY A 46 14.88 -6.90 -3.92
N TYR A 47 14.76 -5.82 -3.16
CA TYR A 47 15.84 -4.86 -2.89
C TYR A 47 16.35 -5.00 -1.45
N PRO A 48 17.59 -4.57 -1.14
CA PRO A 48 18.51 -3.80 -1.99
C PRO A 48 19.22 -4.66 -3.04
N LYS A 49 19.73 -3.99 -4.09
CA LYS A 49 20.63 -4.60 -5.10
C LYS A 49 22.00 -3.93 -5.01
N GLY A 50 23.06 -4.73 -5.11
CA GLY A 50 24.45 -4.23 -5.00
C GLY A 50 24.93 -3.40 -6.20
N ALA A 51 24.27 -3.52 -7.35
CA ALA A 51 24.56 -2.73 -8.54
C ALA A 51 23.26 -2.35 -9.26
N CYS A 52 23.25 -1.15 -9.84
CA CYS A 52 22.15 -0.63 -10.65
C CYS A 52 22.63 -0.34 -12.07
N THR A 53 21.75 -0.55 -13.04
CA THR A 53 21.91 -0.06 -14.41
C THR A 53 21.91 1.47 -14.43
N LYS A 54 22.49 2.06 -15.49
CA LYS A 54 22.47 3.52 -15.73
C LYS A 54 21.36 3.95 -16.67
N GLU A 55 20.28 3.16 -16.75
CA GLU A 55 19.10 3.54 -17.54
C GLU A 55 18.42 4.75 -16.90
N PHE A 56 17.88 5.63 -17.74
CA PHE A 56 17.16 6.82 -17.28
C PHE A 56 15.65 6.60 -17.43
N ASN A 57 15.04 6.12 -16.35
CA ASN A 57 13.62 5.85 -16.20
C ASN A 57 13.15 6.45 -14.87
N PRO A 58 12.97 7.78 -14.78
CA PRO A 58 12.97 8.50 -13.51
C PRO A 58 11.76 8.20 -12.61
N HIS A 59 11.97 8.36 -11.30
CA HIS A 59 10.99 8.19 -10.23
C HIS A 59 11.00 9.38 -9.29
N CYS A 60 9.85 9.98 -9.00
CA CYS A 60 9.74 11.06 -8.03
C CYS A 60 9.43 10.49 -6.64
N GLY A 61 10.32 10.73 -5.68
CA GLY A 61 10.14 10.35 -4.29
C GLY A 61 9.26 11.33 -3.50
N SER A 62 8.71 10.87 -2.37
CA SER A 62 7.97 11.71 -1.43
C SER A 62 8.83 12.79 -0.76
N ASP A 63 10.15 12.65 -0.85
CA ASP A 63 11.17 13.63 -0.46
C ASP A 63 11.39 14.74 -1.51
N GLY A 64 10.72 14.65 -2.67
CA GLY A 64 10.90 15.60 -3.77
C GLY A 64 12.15 15.36 -4.61
N ILE A 65 12.87 14.25 -4.39
CA ILE A 65 14.06 13.90 -5.15
C ILE A 65 13.67 13.05 -6.36
N THR A 66 14.26 13.34 -7.51
CA THR A 66 14.18 12.47 -8.69
C THR A 66 15.26 11.41 -8.60
N TYR A 67 14.85 10.15 -8.68
CA TYR A 67 15.73 8.99 -8.74
C TYR A 67 15.80 8.50 -10.19
N ASP A 68 17.01 8.31 -10.75
CA ASP A 68 17.17 8.07 -12.20
C ASP A 68 16.53 6.77 -12.68
N ASN A 69 16.37 5.78 -11.81
CA ASN A 69 15.65 4.54 -12.10
C ASN A 69 15.14 3.84 -10.84
N LYS A 70 14.35 2.77 -11.09
CA LYS A 70 13.75 1.93 -10.05
C LYS A 70 14.78 1.38 -9.07
N CYS A 71 15.97 1.01 -9.54
CA CYS A 71 16.98 0.41 -8.68
C CYS A 71 17.52 1.40 -7.65
N ILE A 72 17.85 2.62 -8.11
CA ILE A 72 18.33 3.69 -7.23
C ILE A 72 17.22 4.11 -6.25
N PHE A 73 15.99 4.28 -6.74
CA PHE A 73 14.84 4.59 -5.88
C PHE A 73 14.62 3.53 -4.79
N CYS A 74 14.61 2.24 -5.16
CA CYS A 74 14.35 1.17 -4.19
C CYS A 74 15.50 0.93 -3.22
N ASN A 75 16.75 1.17 -3.62
CA ASN A 75 17.88 1.18 -2.68
C ASN A 75 17.74 2.33 -1.67
N ALA A 76 17.37 3.53 -2.12
CA ALA A 76 17.09 4.66 -1.25
C ALA A 76 15.90 4.41 -0.31
N TYR A 77 14.85 3.74 -0.81
CA TYR A 77 13.71 3.31 0.00
C TYR A 77 14.14 2.43 1.18
N ILE A 78 14.96 1.41 0.94
CA ILE A 78 15.49 0.56 2.00
C ILE A 78 16.41 1.35 2.94
N ALA A 79 17.29 2.19 2.40
CA ALA A 79 18.21 3.02 3.20
C ALA A 79 17.48 4.02 4.10
N SER A 80 16.31 4.51 3.68
CA SER A 80 15.44 5.39 4.47
C SER A 80 14.70 4.68 5.62
N GLY A 81 14.89 3.37 5.79
CA GLY A 81 14.11 2.57 6.75
C GLY A 81 12.66 2.37 6.30
N ARG A 82 12.42 2.33 4.98
CA ARG A 82 11.09 2.18 4.36
C ARG A 82 10.13 3.36 4.61
N VAL A 83 10.68 4.56 4.82
CA VAL A 83 9.92 5.79 5.01
C VAL A 83 9.62 6.49 3.68
N LEU A 84 10.58 6.48 2.74
CA LEU A 84 10.41 7.04 1.40
C LEU A 84 9.22 6.37 0.68
N ARG A 85 8.40 7.16 -0.03
CA ARG A 85 7.29 6.64 -0.86
C ARG A 85 7.49 7.07 -2.29
N LEU A 86 7.02 6.25 -3.23
CA LEU A 86 6.94 6.70 -4.62
C LEU A 86 5.78 7.69 -4.73
N LYS A 87 6.06 8.93 -5.13
CA LYS A 87 5.04 9.94 -5.38
C LYS A 87 4.41 9.73 -6.75
N HIS A 88 5.24 9.63 -7.79
CA HIS A 88 4.83 9.26 -9.15
C HIS A 88 6.04 8.80 -9.98
N LEU A 89 5.74 8.17 -11.12
CA LEU A 89 6.74 7.90 -12.16
C LEU A 89 7.08 9.21 -12.89
N GLY A 90 8.31 9.34 -13.37
CA GLY A 90 8.82 10.58 -13.96
C GLY A 90 9.73 11.36 -13.01
N LYS A 91 10.26 12.48 -13.51
CA LYS A 91 10.96 13.47 -12.67
C LYS A 91 9.97 14.16 -11.73
N CYS A 92 10.43 14.54 -10.55
CA CYS A 92 9.82 15.66 -9.82
C CYS A 92 10.08 16.96 -10.63
#